data_AF-K1Q274-F1
#
_entry.id   AF-K1Q274-F1
#
_cell.length_a   1.000
_cell.length_b   1.000
_cell.length_c   1.000
_cell.angle_alpha   90.00
_cell.angle_beta   90.00
_cell.angle_gamma   90.00
#
_symmetry.space_group_name_H-M   'P 1'
#
loop_
_entity.id
_entity.type
_entity.pdbx_description
1 polymer ?
#
loop_
_entity_poly.entity_id
_entity_poly.type
_entity_poly.pdbx_seq_one_letter_code
_entity_poly.pdbx_strand_id
1 'polypeptide(L)'
;MESCFNRQRISVKCKKLYSLNLFCIALVSLSLCQNPFSITTYSNGTYSLYVNGKEWLKSAPTFFRDSGKLFTAEDGSLKLFYTVHEVGVDKLGNFTTSDYLYWAGKKEMFVSIRQYDHDPNLVVFIQNYTDGASGAKADSFDKIISGFPGFQVQDGPVNRGYLSFGGYMLGDTHKSIGKWGDQTKDIRDGLTGGPLVIFDEEGNTLIISPLSEFMVASNWQDREVGGNIYWGLMGGIDEVPYHYTYMTIVCYAKGINKAFEKWGTALRKLYGSKENSLAQDLTLHRAGYWTDNGAYYYYKTEPQKNYEQTMLDLLNKTVFTFNYFQFDSWWYYKGLAGGVKLWEPRTDVFPHGLGSADTQYAKQNGGAYNFIVEDTGALPVDQDWLNVQFDKIKALKTNLTLGEMWLTQMNEAAKTNDVFIQYCMANPRHALQSLTLSQVTQARVSDDYSPGGEQWRIGVSSMFAYALGLAPSKDTFWTTDVQPGNRYSDVSKWIPASSTRIRSIVYQEADLLINLWGGANEEITIHYVLNGKLKSSTCPIKTTGWNCISMLTGKCVY
;
A
#
# COMPACT_ATOMS: atom_id res chain seq x y z
N MET A 1 63.12 2.02 -36.23
CA MET A 1 61.71 1.61 -36.32
C MET A 1 61.12 1.80 -34.91
N GLU A 2 60.90 3.03 -34.43
CA GLU A 2 59.85 4.01 -34.82
C GLU A 2 58.45 3.59 -34.33
N SER A 3 57.51 4.42 -33.87
CA SER A 3 57.50 5.83 -33.38
C SER A 3 56.10 6.11 -32.71
N CYS A 4 55.76 7.22 -32.03
CA CYS A 4 56.54 8.38 -31.60
C CYS A 4 55.99 9.11 -30.35
N PHE A 5 56.84 9.99 -29.82
CA PHE A 5 56.62 11.22 -29.02
C PHE A 5 55.36 12.05 -29.40
N ASN A 6 54.83 12.96 -28.56
CA ASN A 6 55.58 14.07 -27.96
C ASN A 6 54.93 14.74 -26.72
N ARG A 7 55.78 15.24 -25.79
CA ARG A 7 55.44 16.25 -24.76
C ARG A 7 56.37 17.45 -24.97
N GLN A 8 55.84 18.68 -24.96
CA GLN A 8 56.68 19.89 -24.92
C GLN A 8 56.33 20.84 -23.77
N ARG A 9 57.38 21.36 -23.12
CA ARG A 9 57.35 22.52 -22.22
C ARG A 9 57.83 23.75 -23.00
N ILE A 10 57.23 24.91 -22.75
CA ILE A 10 57.76 26.24 -23.11
C ILE A 10 57.44 27.13 -21.88
N SER A 11 58.39 27.44 -21.00
CA SER A 11 59.46 28.46 -21.11
C SER A 11 58.94 29.90 -21.05
N VAL A 12 59.01 30.50 -19.85
CA VAL A 12 58.72 31.92 -19.60
C VAL A 12 59.85 32.80 -20.15
N LYS A 13 59.51 33.86 -20.91
CA LYS A 13 60.38 35.02 -21.10
C LYS A 13 59.59 36.32 -20.92
N CYS A 14 60.10 37.18 -20.05
CA CYS A 14 59.51 38.46 -19.73
C CYS A 14 59.86 39.51 -20.80
N LYS A 15 58.88 40.27 -21.28
CA LYS A 15 59.06 41.60 -21.89
C LYS A 15 57.91 42.50 -21.43
N LYS A 16 58.26 43.62 -20.80
CA LYS A 16 57.31 44.73 -20.52
C LYS A 16 57.01 45.47 -21.82
N LEU A 17 55.77 45.93 -21.99
CA LEU A 17 55.46 47.30 -22.42
C LEU A 17 54.07 47.71 -21.89
N TYR A 18 53.81 49.01 -21.79
CA TYR A 18 52.69 49.60 -21.06
C TYR A 18 51.48 49.91 -21.96
N SER A 19 50.26 49.70 -21.46
CA SER A 19 49.14 50.65 -21.62
C SER A 19 47.99 50.32 -20.65
N LEU A 20 47.34 51.37 -20.13
CA LEU A 20 46.12 51.26 -19.32
C LEU A 20 44.97 50.68 -20.16
N ASN A 21 44.10 49.85 -19.56
CA ASN A 21 42.64 50.06 -19.57
C ASN A 21 41.92 49.10 -18.60
N LEU A 22 40.71 49.52 -18.19
CA LEU A 22 39.84 48.97 -17.15
C LEU A 22 39.90 47.44 -16.92
N PHE A 23 40.18 47.05 -15.68
CA PHE A 23 39.84 45.71 -15.18
C PHE A 23 38.33 45.66 -14.87
N CYS A 24 37.53 45.16 -15.81
CA CYS A 24 36.24 44.57 -15.45
C CYS A 24 36.52 43.30 -14.65
N ILE A 25 36.26 43.34 -13.34
CA ILE A 25 36.22 42.13 -12.51
C ILE A 25 34.97 41.36 -12.92
N ALA A 26 35.13 40.45 -13.87
CA ALA A 26 34.13 39.41 -14.13
C ALA A 26 34.08 38.51 -12.90
N LEU A 27 33.14 38.78 -12.00
CA LEU A 27 32.69 37.83 -10.99
C LEU A 27 32.13 36.61 -11.72
N VAL A 28 33.00 35.63 -11.99
CA VAL A 28 32.58 34.28 -12.33
C VAL A 28 31.97 33.71 -11.07
N SER A 29 30.65 33.91 -10.93
CA SER A 29 29.85 33.15 -9.99
C SER A 29 29.97 31.68 -10.39
N LEU A 30 30.83 30.96 -9.69
CA LEU A 30 30.75 29.51 -9.61
C LEU A 30 29.39 29.18 -8.99
N SER A 31 28.38 29.03 -9.85
CA SER A 31 27.11 28.45 -9.50
C SER A 31 27.38 26.98 -9.17
N LEU A 32 27.81 26.74 -7.92
CA LEU A 32 27.69 25.45 -7.27
C LEU A 32 26.26 24.98 -7.56
N CYS A 33 26.15 23.89 -8.33
CA CYS A 33 24.86 23.33 -8.68
C CYS A 33 24.25 22.77 -7.40
N GLN A 34 23.47 23.61 -6.70
CA GLN A 34 22.78 23.21 -5.49
C GLN A 34 21.90 22.02 -5.82
N ASN A 35 21.96 20.98 -4.99
CA ASN A 35 21.10 19.82 -5.16
C ASN A 35 19.64 20.32 -5.19
N PRO A 36 18.81 19.91 -6.17
CA PRO A 36 17.47 20.47 -6.35
C PRO A 36 16.61 20.31 -5.09
N PHE A 37 16.77 19.24 -4.32
CA PHE A 37 16.07 19.05 -3.05
C PHE A 37 16.98 19.35 -1.85
N SER A 38 16.42 19.99 -0.84
CA SER A 38 17.08 20.18 0.45
C SER A 38 16.07 20.23 1.60
N ILE A 39 16.56 20.02 2.82
CA ILE A 39 15.84 20.30 4.07
C ILE A 39 16.61 21.36 4.85
N THR A 40 15.88 22.29 5.45
CA THR A 40 16.40 23.23 6.45
C THR A 40 15.78 22.86 7.80
N THR A 41 16.61 22.73 8.82
CA THR A 41 16.22 22.38 10.19
C THR A 41 16.53 23.55 11.13
N TYR A 42 15.68 23.76 12.14
CA TYR A 42 15.79 24.90 13.07
C TYR A 42 15.91 24.41 14.52
N SER A 43 16.61 25.17 15.37
CA SER A 43 16.83 24.84 16.80
C SER A 43 15.58 24.91 17.68
N ASN A 44 14.43 25.26 17.12
CA ASN A 44 13.12 25.18 17.78
C ASN A 44 12.33 23.90 17.42
N GLY A 45 12.95 22.95 16.70
CA GLY A 45 12.30 21.70 16.26
C GLY A 45 11.51 21.78 14.96
N THR A 46 11.38 22.96 14.36
CA THR A 46 10.71 23.12 13.05
C THR A 46 11.68 22.82 11.90
N TYR A 47 11.14 22.54 10.72
CA TYR A 47 11.90 22.25 9.51
C TYR A 47 11.07 22.55 8.26
N SER A 48 11.75 22.81 7.13
CA SER A 48 11.12 23.00 5.82
C SER A 48 11.86 22.25 4.74
N LEU A 49 11.10 21.63 3.83
CA LEU A 49 11.57 20.96 2.62
C LEU A 49 11.49 21.92 1.43
N TYR A 50 12.55 22.00 0.65
CA TYR A 50 12.68 22.86 -0.52
C TYR A 50 12.94 22.03 -1.77
N VAL A 51 12.38 22.48 -2.90
CA VAL A 51 12.76 22.00 -4.23
C VAL A 51 13.05 23.21 -5.13
N ASN A 52 14.20 23.17 -5.81
CA ASN A 52 14.73 24.26 -6.64
C ASN A 52 14.75 25.61 -5.90
N GLY A 53 15.09 25.58 -4.60
CA GLY A 53 15.12 26.75 -3.71
C GLY A 53 13.75 27.28 -3.27
N LYS A 54 12.63 26.69 -3.70
CA LYS A 54 11.27 27.09 -3.31
C LYS A 54 10.75 26.17 -2.20
N GLU A 55 10.09 26.74 -1.19
CA GLU A 55 9.49 25.94 -0.11
C GLU A 55 8.34 25.07 -0.64
N TRP A 56 8.39 23.78 -0.33
CA TRP A 56 7.42 22.78 -0.75
C TRP A 56 6.54 22.31 0.41
N LEU A 57 7.18 21.96 1.53
CA LEU A 57 6.49 21.46 2.71
C LEU A 57 7.13 22.07 3.95
N LYS A 58 6.31 22.65 4.82
CA LYS A 58 6.70 23.24 6.09
C LYS A 58 6.23 22.34 7.23
N SER A 59 7.04 22.18 8.28
CA SER A 59 6.71 21.31 9.41
C SER A 59 5.43 21.72 10.11
N ALA A 60 4.55 20.76 10.38
CA ALA A 60 3.48 20.92 11.37
C ALA A 60 4.02 20.65 12.79
N PRO A 61 3.34 21.11 13.86
CA PRO A 61 3.81 20.94 15.23
C PRO A 61 3.94 19.46 15.64
N THR A 62 5.10 19.08 16.17
CA THR A 62 5.33 17.73 16.74
C THR A 62 4.37 17.47 17.91
N PHE A 63 3.80 16.26 17.98
CA PHE A 63 2.98 15.84 19.12
C PHE A 63 3.24 14.40 19.55
N PHE A 64 2.86 14.10 20.79
CA PHE A 64 3.01 12.79 21.44
C PHE A 64 1.86 12.51 22.41
N ARG A 65 1.43 11.26 22.53
CA ARG A 65 0.45 10.81 23.53
C ARG A 65 1.10 9.96 24.60
N ASP A 66 0.88 10.32 25.86
CA ASP A 66 1.26 9.53 27.04
C ASP A 66 0.37 9.91 28.23
N SER A 67 0.21 9.00 29.19
CA SER A 67 -0.54 9.20 30.43
C SER A 67 -1.99 9.68 30.20
N GLY A 68 -2.62 9.22 29.11
CA GLY A 68 -3.97 9.62 28.70
C GLY A 68 -4.08 11.06 28.18
N LYS A 69 -2.95 11.71 27.85
CA LYS A 69 -2.89 13.11 27.40
C LYS A 69 -2.21 13.23 26.05
N LEU A 70 -2.58 14.27 25.31
CA LEU A 70 -1.84 14.74 24.15
C LEU A 70 -0.90 15.87 24.59
N PHE A 71 0.37 15.76 24.24
CA PHE A 71 1.38 16.80 24.39
C PHE A 71 1.75 17.32 23.01
N THR A 72 1.80 18.64 22.81
CA THR A 72 2.10 19.26 21.51
C THR A 72 3.19 20.34 21.63
N ALA A 73 3.95 20.55 20.55
CA ALA A 73 4.86 21.67 20.44
C ALA A 73 4.13 23.01 20.22
N GLU A 74 2.85 22.98 19.82
CA GLU A 74 2.03 24.16 19.53
C GLU A 74 1.55 24.87 20.80
N ASP A 75 0.98 24.11 21.75
CA ASP A 75 0.55 24.61 23.06
C ASP A 75 1.68 24.66 24.10
N GLY A 76 2.90 24.23 23.72
CA GLY A 76 4.08 24.20 24.58
C GLY A 76 4.05 23.14 25.68
N SER A 77 3.10 22.18 25.63
CA SER A 77 3.03 21.08 26.58
C SER A 77 4.09 20.00 26.30
N LEU A 78 4.48 19.80 25.03
CA LEU A 78 5.64 19.03 24.61
C LEU A 78 6.87 19.97 24.57
N LYS A 79 7.77 19.84 25.54
CA LYS A 79 8.86 20.81 25.74
C LYS A 79 10.16 20.35 25.08
N LEU A 80 10.64 21.09 24.09
CA LEU A 80 11.98 20.91 23.53
C LEU A 80 13.04 21.28 24.60
N PHE A 81 14.01 20.41 24.81
CA PHE A 81 15.08 20.59 25.82
C PHE A 81 16.42 20.97 25.20
N TYR A 82 16.88 20.25 24.18
CA TYR A 82 18.06 20.62 23.40
C TYR A 82 17.98 20.13 21.95
N THR A 83 18.90 20.67 21.13
CA THR A 83 19.19 20.19 19.77
C THR A 83 20.64 19.73 19.69
N VAL A 84 20.89 18.58 19.05
CA VAL A 84 22.22 18.03 18.79
C VAL A 84 22.36 17.70 17.30
N HIS A 85 23.60 17.61 16.82
CA HIS A 85 23.95 17.09 15.51
C HIS A 85 24.95 15.95 15.67
N GLU A 86 24.61 14.78 15.16
CA GLU A 86 25.47 13.61 15.10
C GLU A 86 25.83 13.25 13.65
N VAL A 87 26.78 12.34 13.50
CA VAL A 87 27.12 11.72 12.22
C VAL A 87 27.13 10.22 12.39
N GLY A 88 26.65 9.49 11.38
CA GLY A 88 26.53 8.05 11.44
C GLY A 88 26.57 7.39 10.08
N VAL A 89 26.39 6.07 10.07
CA VAL A 89 26.32 5.26 8.86
C VAL A 89 25.29 4.15 9.03
N ASP A 90 24.47 3.95 8.00
CA ASP A 90 23.58 2.81 7.86
C ASP A 90 23.62 2.23 6.44
N LYS A 91 22.72 1.30 6.10
CA LYS A 91 22.66 0.68 4.76
C LYS A 91 22.36 1.69 3.64
N LEU A 92 21.68 2.82 3.91
CA LEU A 92 21.47 3.86 2.91
C LEU A 92 22.76 4.64 2.67
N GLY A 93 23.52 4.98 3.72
CA GLY A 93 24.88 5.48 3.61
C GLY A 93 25.34 6.23 4.86
N ASN A 94 26.39 7.05 4.70
CA ASN A 94 26.78 8.03 5.71
C ASN A 94 25.71 9.14 5.80
N PHE A 95 25.42 9.58 7.02
CA PHE A 95 24.43 10.62 7.28
C PHE A 95 24.88 11.60 8.37
N THR A 96 24.30 12.80 8.32
CA THR A 96 24.28 13.77 9.42
C THR A 96 22.86 13.87 9.99
N THR A 97 22.72 14.18 11.29
CA THR A 97 21.41 14.37 11.93
C THR A 97 21.15 15.81 12.36
N SER A 98 19.87 16.16 12.44
CA SER A 98 19.37 17.19 13.37
C SER A 98 18.45 16.52 14.38
N ASP A 99 18.86 16.50 15.64
CA ASP A 99 18.24 15.74 16.71
C ASP A 99 17.56 16.65 17.72
N TYR A 100 16.39 16.24 18.21
CA TYR A 100 15.54 17.04 19.09
C TYR A 100 15.04 16.19 20.25
N LEU A 101 15.32 16.63 21.47
CA LEU A 101 14.86 15.97 22.68
C LEU A 101 13.65 16.67 23.30
N TYR A 102 12.53 15.96 23.40
CA TYR A 102 11.27 16.48 23.91
C TYR A 102 10.86 15.82 25.22
N TRP A 103 10.30 16.62 26.13
CA TRP A 103 9.63 16.15 27.35
C TRP A 103 8.10 16.18 27.19
N ALA A 104 7.49 15.00 27.21
CA ALA A 104 6.06 14.81 27.39
C ALA A 104 5.77 14.63 28.89
N GLY A 105 5.68 15.75 29.62
CA GLY A 105 5.49 15.75 31.07
C GLY A 105 6.72 15.25 31.83
N LYS A 106 6.84 13.92 32.02
CA LYS A 106 7.99 13.23 32.63
C LYS A 106 8.63 12.19 31.73
N LYS A 107 8.09 11.97 30.52
CA LYS A 107 8.60 11.02 29.53
C LYS A 107 9.48 11.74 28.53
N GLU A 108 10.65 11.18 28.27
CA GLU A 108 11.54 11.59 27.21
C GLU A 108 11.15 10.94 25.87
N MET A 109 11.05 11.76 24.83
CA MET A 109 10.96 11.32 23.43
C MET A 109 12.03 12.03 22.59
N PHE A 110 12.78 11.25 21.82
CA PHE A 110 13.81 11.75 20.92
C PHE A 110 13.32 11.64 19.47
N VAL A 111 13.47 12.72 18.69
CA VAL A 111 13.15 12.70 17.25
C VAL A 111 14.34 13.23 16.44
N SER A 112 14.58 12.64 15.27
CA SER A 112 15.78 12.89 14.46
C SER A 112 15.46 13.04 12.98
N ILE A 113 16.23 13.89 12.31
CA ILE A 113 16.18 14.12 10.86
C ILE A 113 17.54 13.76 10.28
N ARG A 114 17.65 12.63 9.58
CA ARG A 114 18.85 12.19 8.86
C ARG A 114 18.90 12.75 7.44
N GLN A 115 20.05 13.28 7.05
CA GLN A 115 20.41 13.68 5.69
C GLN A 115 21.62 12.88 5.22
N TYR A 116 21.59 12.32 4.01
CA TYR A 116 22.65 11.42 3.52
C TYR A 116 23.68 12.12 2.62
N ASP A 117 24.96 11.99 2.93
CA ASP A 117 26.07 12.71 2.27
C ASP A 117 26.16 12.45 0.76
N HIS A 118 25.91 11.20 0.37
CA HIS A 118 26.02 10.73 -1.02
C HIS A 118 24.67 10.63 -1.73
N ASP A 119 23.56 10.86 -1.03
CA ASP A 119 22.24 10.96 -1.63
C ASP A 119 21.39 12.02 -0.91
N PRO A 120 21.68 13.32 -1.11
CA PRO A 120 20.94 14.43 -0.48
C PRO A 120 19.47 14.51 -0.90
N ASN A 121 19.02 13.64 -1.81
CA ASN A 121 17.63 13.51 -2.24
C ASN A 121 16.83 12.51 -1.39
N LEU A 122 17.43 11.97 -0.31
CA LEU A 122 16.78 11.15 0.70
C LEU A 122 16.90 11.84 2.08
N VAL A 123 15.78 11.90 2.79
CA VAL A 123 15.72 12.31 4.21
C VAL A 123 14.96 11.26 4.98
N VAL A 124 15.45 10.89 6.17
CA VAL A 124 14.77 9.94 7.06
C VAL A 124 14.47 10.62 8.39
N PHE A 125 13.18 10.66 8.73
CA PHE A 125 12.67 11.13 10.00
C PHE A 125 12.50 9.96 10.95
N ILE A 126 12.86 10.13 12.21
CA ILE A 126 12.89 9.08 13.21
C ILE A 126 12.16 9.54 14.46
N GLN A 127 11.37 8.64 15.04
CA GLN A 127 10.77 8.75 16.35
C GLN A 127 11.34 7.64 17.24
N ASN A 128 12.12 7.99 18.25
CA ASN A 128 12.54 7.07 19.31
C ASN A 128 11.73 7.39 20.58
N TYR A 129 10.97 6.41 21.03
CA TYR A 129 10.22 6.45 22.28
C TYR A 129 11.20 6.15 23.41
N THR A 130 12.05 7.11 23.79
CA THR A 130 13.16 6.84 24.72
C THR A 130 12.64 6.16 25.97
N ASP A 131 11.72 6.79 26.70
CA ASP A 131 11.11 6.24 27.92
C ASP A 131 9.91 5.31 27.67
N GLY A 132 9.62 4.94 26.42
CA GLY A 132 8.36 4.34 26.02
C GLY A 132 7.16 5.29 26.17
N ALA A 133 5.95 4.76 25.99
CA ALA A 133 4.69 5.48 26.23
C ALA A 133 3.67 4.54 26.89
N SER A 134 2.80 5.08 27.73
CA SER A 134 1.76 4.33 28.46
C SER A 134 0.45 5.12 28.47
N GLY A 135 -0.70 4.46 28.31
CA GLY A 135 -1.96 5.18 28.09
C GLY A 135 -1.93 6.09 26.86
N ALA A 136 -1.20 5.69 25.82
CA ALA A 136 -0.92 6.48 24.62
C ALA A 136 -2.06 6.48 23.60
N LYS A 137 -3.03 5.57 23.77
CA LYS A 137 -4.06 5.26 22.77
C LYS A 137 -4.91 6.48 22.38
N ALA A 138 -5.17 6.62 21.09
CA ALA A 138 -6.07 7.62 20.54
C ALA A 138 -7.57 7.20 20.64
N ASP A 139 -8.44 8.14 20.33
CA ASP A 139 -9.91 7.95 20.26
C ASP A 139 -10.38 7.14 19.04
N SER A 140 -9.52 6.92 18.05
CA SER A 140 -9.77 6.04 16.89
C SER A 140 -8.50 5.29 16.47
N PHE A 141 -8.66 4.10 15.89
CA PHE A 141 -7.54 3.34 15.33
C PHE A 141 -6.90 4.01 14.10
N ASP A 142 -7.67 4.80 13.34
CA ASP A 142 -7.21 5.53 12.15
C ASP A 142 -6.46 6.85 12.47
N LYS A 143 -6.39 7.26 13.73
CA LYS A 143 -5.48 8.33 14.15
C LYS A 143 -4.09 7.75 14.45
N ILE A 144 -3.19 8.60 14.93
CA ILE A 144 -1.88 8.19 15.44
C ILE A 144 -1.65 8.67 16.88
N ILE A 145 -0.72 8.01 17.57
CA ILE A 145 -0.34 8.35 18.95
C ILE A 145 0.82 9.36 19.03
N SER A 146 1.48 9.65 17.92
CA SER A 146 2.56 10.63 17.81
C SER A 146 2.67 11.16 16.38
N GLY A 147 3.16 12.37 16.18
CA GLY A 147 3.26 13.00 14.87
C GLY A 147 4.63 13.58 14.59
N PHE A 148 5.51 12.81 13.91
CA PHE A 148 6.79 13.28 13.39
C PHE A 148 7.31 12.35 12.25
N PRO A 149 7.43 12.83 11.01
CA PRO A 149 7.19 14.19 10.58
C PRO A 149 5.71 14.57 10.60
N GLY A 150 5.45 15.85 10.77
CA GLY A 150 4.20 16.51 10.39
C GLY A 150 4.47 17.55 9.29
N PHE A 151 3.49 17.81 8.42
CA PHE A 151 3.54 18.86 7.40
C PHE A 151 2.23 19.64 7.29
N GLN A 152 2.34 20.96 7.11
CA GLN A 152 1.19 21.86 6.91
C GLN A 152 0.63 21.67 5.50
N VAL A 153 -0.65 21.29 5.36
CA VAL A 153 -1.32 21.06 4.07
C VAL A 153 -1.86 22.39 3.52
N GLN A 154 -0.92 23.30 3.22
CA GLN A 154 -1.20 24.67 2.83
C GLN A 154 -0.73 24.99 1.40
N ASP A 155 -1.36 26.01 0.81
CA ASP A 155 -0.93 26.63 -0.43
C ASP A 155 0.47 27.26 -0.26
N GLY A 156 1.21 27.43 -1.36
CA GLY A 156 2.60 27.91 -1.28
C GLY A 156 3.14 28.43 -2.61
N PRO A 157 4.46 28.70 -2.70
CA PRO A 157 5.07 29.36 -3.87
C PRO A 157 5.16 28.47 -5.12
N VAL A 158 4.64 27.24 -5.07
CA VAL A 158 4.60 26.27 -6.16
C VAL A 158 3.24 25.58 -6.13
N ASN A 159 2.57 25.50 -7.28
CA ASN A 159 1.37 24.67 -7.43
C ASN A 159 1.77 23.20 -7.36
N ARG A 160 1.21 22.47 -6.38
CA ARG A 160 1.49 21.06 -6.15
C ARG A 160 0.22 20.23 -6.33
N GLY A 161 0.35 19.10 -7.00
CA GLY A 161 -0.60 18.00 -6.94
C GLY A 161 -0.17 16.98 -5.87
N TYR A 162 -1.11 16.15 -5.44
CA TYR A 162 -0.81 14.94 -4.67
C TYR A 162 -1.48 13.72 -5.28
N LEU A 163 -0.90 12.55 -5.02
CA LEU A 163 -1.48 11.22 -5.19
C LEU A 163 -1.29 10.50 -3.84
N SER A 164 -2.37 10.05 -3.22
CA SER A 164 -2.29 9.26 -1.98
C SER A 164 -2.94 7.90 -2.17
N PHE A 165 -2.21 6.86 -1.76
CA PHE A 165 -2.68 5.48 -1.84
C PHE A 165 -3.57 5.17 -0.63
N GLY A 166 -4.67 4.45 -0.85
CA GLY A 166 -5.62 4.12 0.22
C GLY A 166 -6.54 2.97 -0.12
N GLY A 167 -6.92 2.17 0.88
CA GLY A 167 -7.77 0.99 0.70
C GLY A 167 -6.99 -0.28 0.34
N TYR A 168 -7.68 -1.26 -0.23
CA TYR A 168 -7.11 -2.55 -0.63
C TYR A 168 -6.56 -2.52 -2.07
N MET A 169 -6.04 -3.65 -2.55
CA MET A 169 -5.29 -3.77 -3.82
C MET A 169 -4.12 -2.79 -3.92
N LEU A 170 -3.23 -2.82 -2.92
CA LEU A 170 -2.09 -1.91 -2.77
C LEU A 170 -2.49 -0.43 -2.62
N GLY A 171 -3.71 -0.19 -2.13
CA GLY A 171 -4.25 1.17 -1.99
C GLY A 171 -4.84 1.72 -3.28
N ASP A 172 -5.22 0.86 -4.23
CA ASP A 172 -5.88 1.27 -5.47
C ASP A 172 -7.33 1.73 -5.24
N THR A 173 -8.07 1.04 -4.37
CA THR A 173 -9.54 1.12 -4.35
C THR A 173 -10.09 2.40 -3.71
N HIS A 174 -9.32 3.05 -2.83
CA HIS A 174 -9.63 4.38 -2.32
C HIS A 174 -8.59 5.43 -2.71
N LYS A 175 -7.63 5.18 -3.62
CA LYS A 175 -6.63 6.19 -4.04
C LYS A 175 -7.28 7.53 -4.37
N SER A 176 -6.60 8.62 -4.04
CA SER A 176 -7.06 9.97 -4.34
C SER A 176 -5.95 10.79 -4.99
N ILE A 177 -6.36 11.68 -5.89
CA ILE A 177 -5.49 12.61 -6.61
C ILE A 177 -6.15 13.98 -6.54
N GLY A 178 -5.40 15.03 -6.23
CA GLY A 178 -5.94 16.38 -6.13
C GLY A 178 -4.86 17.46 -6.07
N LYS A 179 -5.29 18.72 -5.93
CA LYS A 179 -4.39 19.84 -5.62
C LYS A 179 -4.01 19.78 -4.14
N TRP A 180 -2.73 19.95 -3.84
CA TRP A 180 -2.24 20.24 -2.49
C TRP A 180 -2.38 21.74 -2.20
N GLY A 181 -2.95 22.07 -1.05
CA GLY A 181 -3.18 23.45 -0.60
C GLY A 181 -4.26 23.53 0.49
N ASP A 182 -4.61 24.75 0.90
CA ASP A 182 -5.56 25.06 2.00
C ASP A 182 -6.95 24.43 1.82
N GLN A 183 -7.28 23.95 0.62
CA GLN A 183 -8.56 23.33 0.26
C GLN A 183 -8.48 21.80 0.10
N THR A 184 -7.37 21.17 0.51
CA THR A 184 -7.18 19.72 0.44
C THR A 184 -8.05 19.01 1.49
N LYS A 185 -8.84 18.02 1.07
CA LYS A 185 -9.77 17.27 1.95
C LYS A 185 -9.54 15.75 1.99
N ASP A 186 -8.97 15.19 0.94
CA ASP A 186 -9.04 13.75 0.64
C ASP A 186 -7.66 13.09 0.59
N ILE A 187 -6.71 13.46 1.46
CA ILE A 187 -5.51 12.62 1.60
C ILE A 187 -5.91 11.33 2.33
N ARG A 188 -5.58 10.18 1.76
CA ARG A 188 -5.89 8.87 2.36
C ARG A 188 -4.93 8.55 3.48
N ASP A 189 -5.51 8.20 4.62
CA ASP A 189 -4.81 8.06 5.88
C ASP A 189 -5.34 6.87 6.71
N GLY A 190 -4.90 6.80 7.96
CA GLY A 190 -5.32 5.77 8.91
C GLY A 190 -4.89 4.36 8.51
N LEU A 191 -5.68 3.37 8.94
CA LEU A 191 -5.30 1.96 8.81
C LEU A 191 -5.17 1.49 7.37
N THR A 192 -5.84 2.16 6.42
CA THR A 192 -5.77 1.83 5.00
C THR A 192 -4.91 2.78 4.17
N GLY A 193 -4.35 3.82 4.79
CA GLY A 193 -3.44 4.78 4.15
C GLY A 193 -2.11 4.15 3.71
N GLY A 194 -1.48 4.77 2.71
CA GLY A 194 -0.23 4.31 2.11
C GLY A 194 0.76 5.44 1.84
N PRO A 195 1.74 5.23 0.94
CA PRO A 195 2.64 6.29 0.50
C PRO A 195 1.88 7.51 -0.01
N LEU A 196 2.41 8.70 0.28
CA LEU A 196 1.93 9.97 -0.24
C LEU A 196 2.94 10.49 -1.27
N VAL A 197 2.47 10.76 -2.48
CA VAL A 197 3.25 11.36 -3.56
C VAL A 197 2.81 12.81 -3.71
N ILE A 198 3.75 13.75 -3.75
CA ILE A 198 3.50 15.18 -3.96
C ILE A 198 4.37 15.63 -5.13
N PHE A 199 3.79 16.32 -6.12
CA PHE A 199 4.47 16.65 -7.37
C PHE A 199 4.05 18.01 -7.93
N ASP A 200 4.83 18.57 -8.85
CA ASP A 200 4.50 19.79 -9.60
C ASP A 200 4.37 19.54 -11.11
N GLU A 201 4.07 20.60 -11.86
CA GLU A 201 3.95 20.57 -13.33
C GLU A 201 5.27 20.33 -14.07
N GLU A 202 6.42 20.57 -13.43
CA GLU A 202 7.74 20.24 -13.98
C GLU A 202 8.12 18.76 -13.73
N GLY A 203 7.27 18.01 -13.02
CA GLY A 203 7.51 16.63 -12.63
C GLY A 203 8.45 16.46 -11.44
N ASN A 204 8.85 17.54 -10.76
CA ASN A 204 9.53 17.43 -9.47
C ASN A 204 8.62 16.62 -8.53
N THR A 205 9.12 15.60 -7.84
CA THR A 205 8.27 14.65 -7.09
C THR A 205 8.90 14.26 -5.76
N LEU A 206 8.12 14.33 -4.68
CA LEU A 206 8.40 13.76 -3.36
C LEU A 206 7.53 12.52 -3.14
N ILE A 207 8.10 11.45 -2.57
CA ILE A 207 7.36 10.33 -1.98
C ILE A 207 7.65 10.31 -0.48
N ILE A 208 6.58 10.25 0.33
CA ILE A 208 6.63 10.14 1.78
C ILE A 208 5.98 8.82 2.19
N SER A 209 6.68 7.97 2.94
CA SER A 209 6.13 6.71 3.45
C SER A 209 6.74 6.32 4.79
N PRO A 210 6.08 5.43 5.56
CA PRO A 210 6.78 4.63 6.56
C PRO A 210 8.04 3.98 5.96
N LEU A 211 9.09 3.90 6.77
CA LEU A 211 10.36 3.26 6.46
C LEU A 211 10.58 2.00 7.30
N SER A 212 9.96 1.90 8.48
CA SER A 212 9.98 0.73 9.37
C SER A 212 8.61 0.51 10.02
N GLU A 213 8.48 -0.55 10.83
CA GLU A 213 7.27 -0.87 11.62
C GLU A 213 5.97 -0.92 10.79
N PHE A 214 6.06 -1.38 9.54
CA PHE A 214 5.04 -1.14 8.50
C PHE A 214 3.63 -1.54 8.90
N MET A 215 3.47 -2.64 9.64
CA MET A 215 2.18 -3.16 10.07
C MET A 215 1.47 -2.29 11.12
N VAL A 216 2.19 -1.43 11.83
CA VAL A 216 1.64 -0.53 12.87
C VAL A 216 1.86 0.95 12.58
N ALA A 217 2.70 1.27 11.58
CA ALA A 217 2.80 2.59 10.98
C ALA A 217 1.45 3.07 10.42
N SER A 218 1.25 4.38 10.45
CA SER A 218 0.09 5.05 9.86
C SER A 218 0.44 6.50 9.56
N ASN A 219 -0.19 7.07 8.55
CA ASN A 219 -0.36 8.50 8.44
C ASN A 219 -1.73 8.91 9.01
N TRP A 220 -1.91 10.19 9.34
CA TRP A 220 -3.17 10.78 9.78
C TRP A 220 -3.25 12.24 9.34
N GLN A 221 -4.35 12.66 8.74
CA GLN A 221 -4.66 14.06 8.45
C GLN A 221 -5.62 14.62 9.50
N ASP A 222 -5.33 15.81 10.04
CA ASP A 222 -6.29 16.59 10.82
C ASP A 222 -7.59 16.72 10.00
N ARG A 223 -8.75 16.44 10.61
CA ARG A 223 -10.04 16.28 9.90
C ARG A 223 -10.63 17.58 9.33
N GLU A 224 -9.88 18.67 9.38
CA GLU A 224 -10.25 19.97 8.85
C GLU A 224 -9.75 20.11 7.40
N VAL A 225 -10.39 20.99 6.64
CA VAL A 225 -9.97 21.29 5.26
C VAL A 225 -8.62 22.00 5.31
N GLY A 226 -7.60 21.48 4.62
CA GLY A 226 -6.22 21.96 4.76
C GLY A 226 -5.53 21.56 6.07
N GLY A 227 -6.15 20.68 6.87
CA GLY A 227 -5.59 20.17 8.12
C GLY A 227 -4.24 19.47 7.91
N ASN A 228 -3.33 19.59 8.88
CA ASN A 228 -1.98 19.06 8.79
C ASN A 228 -1.96 17.55 8.61
N ILE A 229 -0.89 17.01 8.03
CA ILE A 229 -0.70 15.57 7.87
C ILE A 229 0.56 15.10 8.60
N TYR A 230 0.44 13.97 9.29
CA TYR A 230 1.46 13.42 10.17
C TYR A 230 1.70 11.94 9.92
N TRP A 231 2.87 11.44 10.33
CA TRP A 231 3.22 10.02 10.35
C TRP A 231 3.60 9.58 11.78
N GLY A 232 3.21 8.37 12.15
CA GLY A 232 3.44 7.80 13.47
C GLY A 232 2.84 6.40 13.63
N LEU A 233 2.69 5.95 14.86
CA LEU A 233 2.08 4.65 15.18
C LEU A 233 0.56 4.76 15.29
N MET A 234 -0.15 3.76 14.76
CA MET A 234 -1.62 3.72 14.71
C MET A 234 -2.29 3.89 16.08
N GLY A 235 -3.45 4.54 16.09
CA GLY A 235 -4.10 5.06 17.30
C GLY A 235 -4.63 4.01 18.28
N GLY A 236 -4.57 2.72 17.95
CA GLY A 236 -4.96 1.63 18.84
C GLY A 236 -3.86 1.12 19.78
N ILE A 237 -2.61 1.56 19.59
CA ILE A 237 -1.50 1.24 20.48
C ILE A 237 -1.63 2.04 21.78
N ASP A 238 -1.59 1.35 22.93
CA ASP A 238 -1.74 1.96 24.25
C ASP A 238 -0.43 2.00 25.05
N GLU A 239 0.41 0.98 24.85
CA GLU A 239 1.74 0.83 25.46
C GLU A 239 2.79 0.72 24.36
N VAL A 240 3.89 1.47 24.50
CA VAL A 240 5.06 1.44 23.62
C VAL A 240 6.32 1.19 24.46
N PRO A 241 7.15 0.18 24.13
CA PRO A 241 8.30 -0.15 24.97
C PRO A 241 9.42 0.89 24.88
N TYR A 242 10.27 0.87 25.90
CA TYR A 242 11.50 1.65 25.99
C TYR A 242 12.37 1.51 24.72
N HIS A 243 12.90 2.62 24.21
CA HIS A 243 13.68 2.72 22.97
C HIS A 243 13.01 2.23 21.66
N TYR A 244 11.69 2.03 21.63
CA TYR A 244 11.00 1.66 20.39
C TYR A 244 11.19 2.74 19.31
N THR A 245 11.52 2.32 18.08
CA THR A 245 11.93 3.23 17.00
C THR A 245 11.05 3.08 15.77
N TYR A 246 10.42 4.17 15.36
CA TYR A 246 9.65 4.28 14.12
C TYR A 246 10.34 5.25 13.15
N MET A 247 10.38 4.91 11.85
CA MET A 247 11.03 5.72 10.83
C MET A 247 10.09 6.03 9.66
N THR A 248 10.21 7.23 9.10
CA THR A 248 9.50 7.71 7.90
C THR A 248 10.53 8.24 6.90
N ILE A 249 10.42 7.88 5.62
CA ILE A 249 11.31 8.34 4.56
C ILE A 249 10.62 9.41 3.70
N VAL A 250 11.39 10.42 3.30
CA VAL A 250 11.07 11.35 2.21
C VAL A 250 12.10 11.16 1.11
N CYS A 251 11.64 10.89 -0.10
CA CYS A 251 12.48 10.66 -1.28
C CYS A 251 12.10 11.62 -2.41
N TYR A 252 13.06 12.39 -2.91
CA TYR A 252 12.92 13.27 -4.06
C TYR A 252 13.48 12.65 -5.35
N ALA A 253 12.76 12.84 -6.47
CA ALA A 253 13.34 12.77 -7.80
C ALA A 253 12.58 13.68 -8.79
N LYS A 254 13.19 13.96 -9.95
CA LYS A 254 12.48 14.55 -11.09
C LYS A 254 11.89 13.46 -11.97
N GLY A 255 10.55 13.44 -12.06
CA GLY A 255 9.71 12.45 -12.72
C GLY A 255 9.08 11.46 -11.72
N ILE A 256 7.76 11.28 -11.78
CA ILE A 256 7.01 10.41 -10.84
C ILE A 256 7.57 8.98 -10.83
N ASN A 257 7.74 8.36 -12.01
CA ASN A 257 8.31 7.01 -12.10
C ASN A 257 9.73 6.95 -11.52
N LYS A 258 10.54 8.01 -11.69
CA LYS A 258 11.90 8.08 -11.13
C LYS A 258 11.89 8.24 -9.61
N ALA A 259 10.88 8.89 -9.04
CA ALA A 259 10.69 8.92 -7.59
C ALA A 259 10.35 7.52 -7.06
N PHE A 260 9.45 6.77 -7.71
CA PHE A 260 9.14 5.38 -7.36
C PHE A 260 10.34 4.44 -7.51
N GLU A 261 11.09 4.52 -8.60
CA GLU A 261 12.33 3.75 -8.81
C GLU A 261 13.34 3.99 -7.69
N LYS A 262 13.57 5.27 -7.33
CA LYS A 262 14.55 5.68 -6.32
C LYS A 262 14.13 5.29 -4.90
N TRP A 263 12.88 5.60 -4.53
CA TRP A 263 12.28 5.25 -3.25
C TRP A 263 12.27 3.73 -3.03
N GLY A 264 11.83 2.98 -4.04
CA GLY A 264 11.86 1.53 -4.04
C GLY A 264 13.27 0.94 -3.95
N THR A 265 14.26 1.56 -4.60
CA THR A 265 15.67 1.18 -4.49
C THR A 265 16.22 1.42 -3.09
N ALA A 266 15.89 2.54 -2.44
CA ALA A 266 16.26 2.79 -1.05
C ALA A 266 15.67 1.74 -0.09
N LEU A 267 14.39 1.40 -0.25
CA LEU A 267 13.71 0.37 0.54
C LEU A 267 14.35 -1.02 0.35
N ARG A 268 14.58 -1.44 -0.91
CA ARG A 268 15.23 -2.73 -1.19
C ARG A 268 16.71 -2.77 -0.76
N LYS A 269 17.40 -1.62 -0.70
CA LYS A 269 18.76 -1.53 -0.14
C LYS A 269 18.78 -1.78 1.38
N LEU A 270 17.73 -1.36 2.09
CA LEU A 270 17.56 -1.64 3.51
C LEU A 270 17.18 -3.10 3.78
N TYR A 271 16.16 -3.60 3.10
CA TYR A 271 15.49 -4.86 3.45
C TYR A 271 15.92 -6.08 2.62
N GLY A 272 16.41 -5.88 1.40
CA GLY A 272 16.83 -6.93 0.47
C GLY A 272 16.19 -6.80 -0.91
N SER A 273 16.81 -7.43 -1.92
CA SER A 273 16.20 -7.57 -3.26
C SER A 273 15.37 -8.86 -3.34
N LYS A 274 14.30 -8.80 -4.13
CA LYS A 274 13.41 -9.94 -4.45
C LYS A 274 13.76 -10.63 -5.77
N GLU A 275 14.78 -10.16 -6.50
CA GLU A 275 15.16 -10.67 -7.83
C GLU A 275 15.29 -12.20 -7.89
N ASN A 276 15.93 -12.82 -6.90
CA ASN A 276 16.07 -14.28 -6.86
C ASN A 276 14.72 -14.99 -6.66
N SER A 277 13.88 -14.51 -5.75
CA SER A 277 12.52 -15.05 -5.52
C SER A 277 11.66 -14.91 -6.77
N LEU A 278 11.66 -13.72 -7.40
CA LEU A 278 10.94 -13.47 -8.65
C LEU A 278 11.41 -14.39 -9.78
N ALA A 279 12.71 -14.72 -9.85
CA ALA A 279 13.26 -15.64 -10.86
C ALA A 279 12.94 -17.11 -10.60
N GLN A 280 12.63 -17.49 -9.35
CA GLN A 280 12.28 -18.84 -8.93
C GLN A 280 10.76 -19.10 -8.97
N ASP A 281 9.95 -18.06 -8.85
CA ASP A 281 8.49 -18.17 -8.87
C ASP A 281 7.95 -18.68 -10.21
N LEU A 282 7.55 -19.95 -10.22
CA LEU A 282 6.95 -20.64 -11.36
C LEU A 282 5.77 -19.86 -11.96
N THR A 283 4.99 -19.18 -11.11
CA THR A 283 3.76 -18.49 -11.52
C THR A 283 4.02 -17.26 -12.39
N LEU A 284 5.22 -16.68 -12.31
CA LEU A 284 5.65 -15.53 -13.10
C LEU A 284 6.25 -15.91 -14.47
N HIS A 285 6.74 -17.14 -14.63
CA HIS A 285 7.47 -17.58 -15.83
C HIS A 285 6.75 -18.66 -16.65
N ARG A 286 5.60 -19.15 -16.19
CA ARG A 286 4.83 -20.24 -16.81
C ARG A 286 3.35 -19.91 -16.92
N ALA A 287 2.68 -20.58 -17.87
CA ALA A 287 1.23 -20.53 -17.97
C ALA A 287 0.60 -21.42 -16.91
N GLY A 288 -0.28 -20.86 -16.07
CA GLY A 288 -1.16 -21.60 -15.17
C GLY A 288 -2.62 -21.44 -15.56
N TYR A 289 -3.49 -22.23 -14.94
CA TYR A 289 -4.94 -22.05 -15.06
C TYR A 289 -5.52 -21.52 -13.75
N TRP A 290 -6.19 -20.36 -13.83
CA TRP A 290 -6.77 -19.66 -12.68
C TRP A 290 -8.27 -19.86 -12.66
N THR A 291 -8.83 -19.96 -11.45
CA THR A 291 -10.26 -20.19 -11.25
C THR A 291 -10.98 -19.06 -10.54
N ASP A 292 -10.31 -17.93 -10.30
CA ASP A 292 -10.80 -16.67 -9.70
C ASP A 292 -12.10 -16.09 -10.28
N ASN A 293 -12.66 -15.11 -9.57
CA ASN A 293 -13.87 -14.38 -9.94
C ASN A 293 -13.77 -13.77 -11.36
N GLY A 294 -14.62 -14.25 -12.26
CA GLY A 294 -14.62 -13.88 -13.68
C GLY A 294 -14.13 -14.99 -14.61
N ALA A 295 -13.42 -16.00 -14.10
CA ALA A 295 -12.94 -17.15 -14.87
C ALA A 295 -14.08 -18.11 -15.26
N TYR A 296 -13.86 -18.93 -16.30
CA TYR A 296 -14.89 -19.77 -16.90
C TYR A 296 -15.39 -20.93 -16.01
N TYR A 297 -14.56 -21.38 -15.07
CA TYR A 297 -14.84 -22.45 -14.10
C TYR A 297 -14.94 -21.94 -12.65
N TYR A 298 -15.11 -20.63 -12.41
CA TYR A 298 -15.36 -20.11 -11.07
C TYR A 298 -16.77 -20.48 -10.58
N TYR A 299 -16.86 -21.24 -9.49
CA TYR A 299 -18.11 -21.87 -9.00
C TYR A 299 -18.94 -22.53 -10.12
N LYS A 300 -18.28 -23.25 -11.02
CA LYS A 300 -18.86 -23.99 -12.14
C LYS A 300 -17.95 -25.16 -12.54
N THR A 301 -18.53 -26.33 -12.72
CA THR A 301 -17.88 -27.54 -13.24
C THR A 301 -18.34 -27.87 -14.67
N GLU A 302 -17.74 -28.87 -15.29
CA GLU A 302 -18.36 -29.53 -16.45
C GLU A 302 -19.68 -30.24 -16.06
N PRO A 303 -20.64 -30.41 -16.99
CA PRO A 303 -21.91 -31.08 -16.70
C PRO A 303 -21.72 -32.47 -16.09
N GLN A 304 -22.44 -32.73 -14.98
CA GLN A 304 -22.41 -33.99 -14.22
C GLN A 304 -21.03 -34.37 -13.64
N LYS A 305 -20.12 -33.40 -13.48
CA LYS A 305 -18.78 -33.62 -12.90
C LYS A 305 -18.52 -32.77 -11.67
N ASN A 306 -17.64 -33.27 -10.81
CA ASN A 306 -17.01 -32.47 -9.76
C ASN A 306 -15.84 -31.65 -10.32
N TYR A 307 -15.14 -30.93 -9.45
CA TYR A 307 -14.02 -30.08 -9.85
C TYR A 307 -12.77 -30.85 -10.22
N GLU A 308 -12.41 -31.88 -9.46
CA GLU A 308 -11.30 -32.77 -9.77
C GLU A 308 -11.38 -33.31 -11.21
N GLN A 309 -12.53 -33.89 -11.57
CA GLN A 309 -12.83 -34.37 -12.92
C GLN A 309 -12.79 -33.26 -13.96
N THR A 310 -13.29 -32.06 -13.62
CA THR A 310 -13.27 -30.90 -14.55
C THR A 310 -11.85 -30.40 -14.82
N MET A 311 -10.97 -30.37 -13.81
CA MET A 311 -9.58 -29.93 -13.95
C MET A 311 -8.71 -30.99 -14.65
N LEU A 312 -8.93 -32.28 -14.35
CA LEU A 312 -8.29 -33.39 -15.08
C LEU A 312 -8.70 -33.41 -16.56
N ASP A 313 -9.98 -33.16 -16.85
CA ASP A 313 -10.44 -33.05 -18.23
C ASP A 313 -9.86 -31.83 -18.95
N LEU A 314 -9.62 -30.71 -18.26
CA LEU A 314 -8.92 -29.57 -18.83
C LEU A 314 -7.51 -29.99 -19.30
N LEU A 315 -6.72 -30.62 -18.42
CA LEU A 315 -5.37 -31.12 -18.74
C LEU A 315 -5.34 -32.07 -19.96
N ASN A 316 -6.37 -32.90 -20.10
CA ASN A 316 -6.44 -33.89 -21.19
C ASN A 316 -7.01 -33.34 -22.51
N LYS A 317 -7.82 -32.27 -22.47
CA LYS A 317 -8.53 -31.73 -23.65
C LYS A 317 -7.90 -30.47 -24.23
N THR A 318 -7.10 -29.71 -23.48
CA THR A 318 -6.51 -28.47 -24.00
C THR A 318 -5.22 -28.74 -24.76
N VAL A 319 -5.07 -28.06 -25.90
CA VAL A 319 -3.77 -27.97 -26.63
C VAL A 319 -2.72 -27.13 -25.88
N PHE A 320 -3.11 -26.45 -24.81
CA PHE A 320 -2.22 -25.71 -23.92
C PHE A 320 -1.76 -26.59 -22.77
N THR A 321 -0.46 -26.57 -22.49
CA THR A 321 0.11 -27.15 -21.27
C THR A 321 0.08 -26.10 -20.16
N PHE A 322 -0.64 -26.39 -19.09
CA PHE A 322 -0.58 -25.60 -17.85
C PHE A 322 0.47 -26.20 -16.91
N ASN A 323 1.24 -25.35 -16.24
CA ASN A 323 2.28 -25.76 -15.29
C ASN A 323 1.82 -25.68 -13.83
N TYR A 324 0.74 -24.96 -13.53
CA TYR A 324 0.13 -24.88 -12.21
C TYR A 324 -1.37 -24.56 -12.32
N PHE A 325 -2.09 -24.80 -11.24
CA PHE A 325 -3.46 -24.34 -11.05
C PHE A 325 -3.52 -23.36 -9.89
N GLN A 326 -4.42 -22.39 -9.98
CA GLN A 326 -4.83 -21.54 -8.89
C GLN A 326 -6.31 -21.85 -8.59
N PHE A 327 -6.63 -22.05 -7.30
CA PHE A 327 -7.95 -22.47 -6.84
C PHE A 327 -8.58 -21.45 -5.90
N ASP A 328 -9.62 -20.77 -6.38
CA ASP A 328 -10.43 -19.83 -5.59
C ASP A 328 -11.92 -19.94 -5.96
N SER A 329 -12.89 -19.83 -5.05
CA SER A 329 -12.81 -19.78 -3.58
C SER A 329 -13.53 -20.99 -2.95
N TRP A 330 -13.84 -21.99 -3.79
CA TRP A 330 -14.87 -23.00 -3.55
C TRP A 330 -14.36 -24.31 -2.94
N TRP A 331 -13.05 -24.53 -2.92
CA TRP A 331 -12.46 -25.84 -2.63
C TRP A 331 -12.34 -26.18 -1.14
N TYR A 332 -12.40 -25.19 -0.26
CA TYR A 332 -12.33 -25.35 1.19
C TYR A 332 -13.68 -25.07 1.88
N TYR A 333 -13.80 -25.40 3.16
CA TYR A 333 -15.03 -25.20 3.93
C TYR A 333 -15.14 -23.75 4.42
N LYS A 334 -16.29 -23.11 4.20
CA LYS A 334 -16.57 -21.73 4.63
C LYS A 334 -17.41 -21.67 5.92
N GLY A 335 -17.25 -20.59 6.65
CA GLY A 335 -17.90 -20.28 7.92
C GLY A 335 -18.67 -18.98 7.88
N LEU A 336 -18.80 -18.35 9.05
CA LEU A 336 -19.57 -17.11 9.21
C LEU A 336 -19.03 -16.00 8.28
N ALA A 337 -19.94 -15.31 7.60
CA ALA A 337 -19.64 -14.23 6.65
C ALA A 337 -18.63 -14.61 5.53
N GLY A 338 -18.59 -15.88 5.13
CA GLY A 338 -17.77 -16.36 4.00
C GLY A 338 -16.29 -16.56 4.32
N GLY A 339 -15.85 -16.27 5.55
CA GLY A 339 -14.49 -16.56 5.99
C GLY A 339 -14.20 -18.08 6.01
N VAL A 340 -12.92 -18.45 6.01
CA VAL A 340 -12.55 -19.87 6.00
C VAL A 340 -12.88 -20.52 7.35
N LYS A 341 -13.46 -21.73 7.30
CA LYS A 341 -13.81 -22.54 8.47
C LYS A 341 -12.81 -23.68 8.65
N LEU A 342 -12.64 -24.51 7.62
CA LEU A 342 -11.60 -25.54 7.55
C LEU A 342 -10.90 -25.38 6.20
N TRP A 343 -9.59 -25.27 6.23
CA TRP A 343 -8.73 -25.14 5.04
C TRP A 343 -8.38 -26.51 4.42
N GLU A 344 -9.32 -27.46 4.48
CA GLU A 344 -9.15 -28.80 3.92
C GLU A 344 -9.85 -28.91 2.56
N PRO A 345 -9.32 -29.69 1.60
CA PRO A 345 -10.03 -29.99 0.35
C PRO A 345 -11.38 -30.66 0.64
N ARG A 346 -12.45 -30.00 0.22
CA ARG A 346 -13.81 -30.53 0.29
C ARG A 346 -13.92 -31.83 -0.51
N THR A 347 -14.36 -32.90 0.14
CA THR A 347 -14.51 -34.23 -0.50
C THR A 347 -15.55 -34.27 -1.62
N ASP A 348 -16.52 -33.34 -1.63
CA ASP A 348 -17.49 -33.20 -2.73
C ASP A 348 -16.92 -32.47 -3.96
N VAL A 349 -15.77 -31.82 -3.80
CA VAL A 349 -15.06 -31.03 -4.82
C VAL A 349 -13.86 -31.80 -5.37
N PHE A 350 -13.01 -32.26 -4.45
CA PHE A 350 -11.79 -33.05 -4.66
C PHE A 350 -11.87 -34.34 -3.82
N PRO A 351 -12.58 -35.39 -4.29
CA PRO A 351 -12.76 -36.63 -3.53
C PRO A 351 -11.45 -37.37 -3.21
N HIS A 352 -10.38 -37.16 -3.98
CA HIS A 352 -9.05 -37.72 -3.70
C HIS A 352 -8.11 -36.71 -3.01
N GLY A 353 -8.62 -35.55 -2.60
CA GLY A 353 -7.85 -34.46 -2.00
C GLY A 353 -6.93 -33.72 -3.00
N LEU A 354 -6.02 -32.90 -2.48
CA LEU A 354 -5.02 -32.15 -3.26
C LEU A 354 -3.56 -32.62 -3.00
N GLY A 355 -3.37 -33.66 -2.18
CA GLY A 355 -2.07 -34.27 -1.89
C GLY A 355 -1.61 -34.13 -0.44
N SER A 356 -1.43 -35.28 0.24
CA SER A 356 -1.02 -35.48 1.65
C SER A 356 -1.96 -34.94 2.73
N ALA A 357 -2.07 -35.69 3.83
CA ALA A 357 -3.07 -35.50 4.89
C ALA A 357 -2.49 -35.09 6.26
N ASP A 358 -1.17 -34.95 6.41
CA ASP A 358 -0.52 -34.64 7.69
C ASP A 358 0.61 -33.60 7.56
N THR A 359 0.59 -32.55 8.37
CA THR A 359 1.66 -31.52 8.40
C THR A 359 2.62 -31.74 9.57
N GLN A 360 3.88 -32.04 9.29
CA GLN A 360 4.89 -32.36 10.32
C GLN A 360 5.43 -31.13 11.08
N TYR A 361 5.19 -29.92 10.55
CA TYR A 361 5.75 -28.66 11.08
C TYR A 361 5.02 -28.12 12.32
N ALA A 362 3.81 -28.62 12.58
CA ALA A 362 2.96 -28.22 13.69
C ALA A 362 3.51 -28.72 15.04
N LYS A 363 3.34 -27.93 16.11
CA LYS A 363 3.81 -28.27 17.46
C LYS A 363 3.22 -29.55 18.06
N GLN A 364 2.00 -29.98 17.73
CA GLN A 364 1.49 -31.29 18.19
C GLN A 364 2.16 -32.46 17.45
N ASN A 365 2.71 -32.21 16.26
CA ASN A 365 3.23 -33.24 15.36
C ASN A 365 4.78 -33.33 15.42
N GLY A 366 5.38 -32.76 16.47
CA GLY A 366 6.83 -32.75 16.72
C GLY A 366 7.60 -31.56 16.11
N GLY A 367 6.93 -30.69 15.37
CA GLY A 367 7.52 -29.50 14.74
C GLY A 367 7.62 -28.28 15.66
N ALA A 368 8.26 -27.21 15.17
CA ALA A 368 8.55 -26.01 15.96
C ALA A 368 7.47 -24.91 15.89
N TYR A 369 6.50 -25.01 14.96
CA TYR A 369 5.64 -23.89 14.58
C TYR A 369 4.22 -24.00 15.15
N ASN A 370 3.61 -22.85 15.46
CA ASN A 370 2.19 -22.79 15.82
C ASN A 370 1.37 -22.98 14.53
N PHE A 371 0.64 -24.08 14.44
CA PHE A 371 -0.37 -24.34 13.41
C PHE A 371 -1.74 -24.36 14.09
N ILE A 372 -2.81 -24.09 13.32
CA ILE A 372 -4.16 -24.55 13.71
C ILE A 372 -4.26 -26.00 13.22
N VAL A 373 -4.52 -26.93 14.14
CA VAL A 373 -4.59 -28.36 13.85
C VAL A 373 -5.80 -28.97 14.53
N GLU A 374 -6.52 -29.80 13.79
CA GLU A 374 -7.69 -30.54 14.23
C GLU A 374 -7.51 -32.04 13.90
N ASP A 375 -8.50 -32.87 14.27
CA ASP A 375 -8.43 -34.34 14.22
C ASP A 375 -8.25 -34.92 12.79
N THR A 376 -8.31 -34.09 11.74
CA THR A 376 -8.24 -34.48 10.32
C THR A 376 -7.33 -33.62 9.43
N GLY A 377 -6.67 -32.56 9.95
CA GLY A 377 -5.87 -31.66 9.11
C GLY A 377 -5.37 -30.37 9.76
N ALA A 378 -4.65 -29.55 8.96
CA ALA A 378 -3.95 -28.33 9.39
C ALA A 378 -3.51 -27.42 8.21
N LEU A 379 -3.83 -26.12 8.21
CA LEU A 379 -3.45 -25.11 7.17
C LEU A 379 -3.57 -23.65 7.74
N PRO A 380 -3.27 -22.54 7.01
CA PRO A 380 -2.83 -22.39 5.61
C PRO A 380 -1.58 -21.52 5.37
N VAL A 381 -1.14 -21.41 4.11
CA VAL A 381 0.02 -20.57 3.68
C VAL A 381 -0.20 -19.77 2.39
N ASP A 382 -1.46 -19.51 1.99
CA ASP A 382 -1.79 -18.51 0.97
C ASP A 382 -2.94 -17.63 1.47
N GLN A 383 -2.99 -16.37 1.03
CA GLN A 383 -3.76 -15.33 1.74
C GLN A 383 -4.63 -14.49 0.80
N ASP A 384 -5.94 -14.76 0.88
CA ASP A 384 -6.99 -13.93 0.30
C ASP A 384 -7.74 -13.11 1.37
N TRP A 385 -8.27 -11.94 0.99
CA TRP A 385 -8.96 -10.97 1.86
C TRP A 385 -8.08 -10.38 2.98
N LEU A 386 -6.83 -9.99 2.68
CA LEU A 386 -5.86 -9.53 3.69
C LEU A 386 -6.35 -8.34 4.52
N ASN A 387 -7.01 -7.37 3.87
CA ASN A 387 -7.66 -6.24 4.55
C ASN A 387 -8.71 -6.72 5.56
N VAL A 388 -9.55 -7.71 5.22
CA VAL A 388 -10.65 -8.16 6.09
C VAL A 388 -10.13 -8.77 7.39
N GLN A 389 -9.00 -9.48 7.34
CA GLN A 389 -8.35 -10.02 8.54
C GLN A 389 -7.86 -8.87 9.44
N PHE A 390 -7.12 -7.92 8.89
CA PHE A 390 -6.61 -6.76 9.64
C PHE A 390 -7.75 -5.88 10.20
N ASP A 391 -8.75 -5.58 9.38
CA ASP A 391 -9.86 -4.69 9.71
C ASP A 391 -10.79 -5.30 10.76
N LYS A 392 -11.00 -6.63 10.78
CA LYS A 392 -11.88 -7.30 11.76
C LYS A 392 -11.17 -7.72 13.04
N ILE A 393 -9.89 -8.11 12.99
CA ILE A 393 -9.17 -8.61 14.16
C ILE A 393 -8.63 -7.43 14.98
N LYS A 394 -9.32 -7.08 16.07
CA LYS A 394 -8.92 -5.97 16.97
C LYS A 394 -7.46 -6.07 17.45
N ALA A 395 -6.96 -7.28 17.72
CA ALA A 395 -5.60 -7.50 18.22
C ALA A 395 -4.51 -7.00 17.24
N LEU A 396 -4.75 -7.10 15.92
CA LEU A 396 -3.84 -6.58 14.89
C LEU A 396 -3.78 -5.03 14.85
N LYS A 397 -4.73 -4.37 15.53
CA LYS A 397 -4.84 -2.90 15.62
C LYS A 397 -4.46 -2.35 16.99
N THR A 398 -4.06 -3.21 17.94
CA THR A 398 -3.71 -2.81 19.31
C THR A 398 -2.42 -3.45 19.84
N ASN A 399 -1.71 -4.23 19.03
CA ASN A 399 -0.45 -4.88 19.40
C ASN A 399 0.64 -4.46 18.40
N LEU A 400 1.82 -4.10 18.92
CA LEU A 400 2.92 -3.56 18.11
C LEU A 400 3.55 -4.57 17.14
N THR A 401 3.56 -5.86 17.49
CA THR A 401 4.33 -6.88 16.75
C THR A 401 3.46 -7.92 16.06
N LEU A 402 2.21 -8.13 16.50
CA LEU A 402 1.37 -9.24 16.04
C LEU A 402 1.15 -9.27 14.52
N GLY A 403 0.99 -8.10 13.88
CA GLY A 403 0.81 -8.01 12.44
C GLY A 403 2.04 -8.41 11.64
N GLU A 404 3.24 -8.01 12.08
CA GLU A 404 4.50 -8.46 11.50
C GLU A 404 4.74 -9.94 11.77
N MET A 405 4.56 -10.37 13.03
CA MET A 405 4.74 -11.78 13.44
C MET A 405 3.86 -12.72 12.61
N TRP A 406 2.63 -12.33 12.30
CA TRP A 406 1.72 -13.11 11.46
C TRP A 406 2.25 -13.29 10.03
N LEU A 407 2.61 -12.20 9.35
CA LEU A 407 3.09 -12.27 7.97
C LEU A 407 4.48 -12.92 7.85
N THR A 408 5.34 -12.74 8.86
CA THR A 408 6.65 -13.40 8.95
C THR A 408 6.51 -14.90 9.15
N GLN A 409 5.59 -15.37 10.00
CA GLN A 409 5.32 -16.80 10.17
C GLN A 409 4.79 -17.44 8.88
N MET A 410 3.91 -16.74 8.15
CA MET A 410 3.43 -17.16 6.83
C MET A 410 4.58 -17.25 5.81
N ASN A 411 5.49 -16.27 5.78
CA ASN A 411 6.67 -16.28 4.90
C ASN A 411 7.60 -17.47 5.19
N GLU A 412 7.92 -17.73 6.45
CA GLU A 412 8.82 -18.86 6.79
C GLU A 412 8.14 -20.21 6.51
N ALA A 413 6.84 -20.35 6.76
CA ALA A 413 6.10 -21.55 6.37
C ALA A 413 6.10 -21.77 4.85
N ALA A 414 5.91 -20.71 4.05
CA ALA A 414 5.93 -20.78 2.59
C ALA A 414 7.32 -21.21 2.09
N LYS A 415 8.37 -20.62 2.67
CA LYS A 415 9.77 -20.91 2.38
C LYS A 415 10.19 -22.32 2.76
N THR A 416 9.65 -22.88 3.84
CA THR A 416 9.87 -24.29 4.22
C THR A 416 9.23 -25.27 3.22
N ASN A 417 8.19 -24.86 2.49
CA ASN A 417 7.47 -25.71 1.54
C ASN A 417 7.77 -25.37 0.07
N ASP A 418 8.76 -24.51 -0.20
CA ASP A 418 9.16 -24.05 -1.54
C ASP A 418 8.00 -23.46 -2.37
N VAL A 419 7.12 -22.71 -1.70
CA VAL A 419 5.99 -21.99 -2.33
C VAL A 419 6.13 -20.49 -2.20
N PHE A 420 5.71 -19.78 -3.24
CA PHE A 420 5.63 -18.32 -3.30
C PHE A 420 4.21 -17.84 -2.99
N ILE A 421 4.08 -16.61 -2.51
CA ILE A 421 2.83 -16.01 -2.02
C ILE A 421 2.41 -14.87 -2.95
N GLN A 422 1.15 -14.90 -3.39
CA GLN A 422 0.49 -13.71 -3.96
C GLN A 422 -0.36 -13.02 -2.89
N TYR A 423 -0.15 -11.72 -2.69
CA TYR A 423 -1.06 -10.93 -1.86
C TYR A 423 -2.32 -10.50 -2.61
N CYS A 424 -3.48 -10.92 -2.10
CA CYS A 424 -4.79 -10.43 -2.55
C CYS A 424 -5.42 -9.47 -1.52
N MET A 425 -6.17 -8.47 -1.99
CA MET A 425 -6.80 -7.40 -1.19
C MET A 425 -5.86 -6.70 -0.18
N ALA A 426 -4.55 -6.65 -0.45
CA ALA A 426 -3.58 -6.08 0.47
C ALA A 426 -3.70 -4.55 0.61
N ASN A 427 -3.96 -4.05 1.82
CA ASN A 427 -3.71 -2.64 2.18
C ASN A 427 -2.21 -2.27 2.03
N PRO A 428 -1.85 -0.99 1.80
CA PRO A 428 -0.46 -0.53 1.64
C PRO A 428 0.52 -0.99 2.73
N ARG A 429 0.08 -1.09 3.99
CA ARG A 429 0.91 -1.61 5.10
C ARG A 429 1.46 -3.01 4.85
N HIS A 430 0.64 -3.91 4.29
CA HIS A 430 1.06 -5.26 3.96
C HIS A 430 2.03 -5.27 2.79
N ALA A 431 1.78 -4.43 1.77
CA ALA A 431 2.67 -4.27 0.63
C ALA A 431 4.06 -3.79 1.09
N LEU A 432 4.13 -2.79 1.96
CA LEU A 432 5.40 -2.34 2.56
C LEU A 432 6.04 -3.46 3.41
N GLN A 433 5.29 -4.18 4.25
CA GLN A 433 5.83 -5.33 5.00
C GLN A 433 6.45 -6.40 4.10
N SER A 434 5.95 -6.58 2.86
CA SER A 434 6.51 -7.56 1.91
C SER A 434 8.00 -7.39 1.64
N LEU A 435 8.58 -6.19 1.83
CA LEU A 435 10.02 -5.94 1.74
C LEU A 435 10.85 -6.88 2.63
N THR A 436 10.29 -7.31 3.76
CA THR A 436 10.91 -8.22 4.73
C THR A 436 10.69 -9.71 4.42
N LEU A 437 9.80 -10.02 3.46
CA LEU A 437 9.23 -11.36 3.25
C LEU A 437 9.68 -11.92 1.91
N SER A 438 10.68 -12.82 1.91
CA SER A 438 11.30 -13.35 0.69
C SER A 438 10.33 -14.08 -0.26
N GLN A 439 9.25 -14.67 0.26
CA GLN A 439 8.30 -15.47 -0.53
C GLN A 439 7.15 -14.67 -1.13
N VAL A 440 6.94 -13.43 -0.69
CA VAL A 440 5.92 -12.56 -1.30
C VAL A 440 6.50 -11.96 -2.59
N THR A 441 6.16 -12.53 -3.73
CA THR A 441 6.71 -12.18 -5.06
C THR A 441 5.77 -11.32 -5.89
N GLN A 442 4.47 -11.44 -5.67
CA GLN A 442 3.45 -10.74 -6.43
C GLN A 442 2.34 -10.22 -5.54
N ALA A 443 1.67 -9.17 -6.00
CA ALA A 443 0.51 -8.63 -5.31
C ALA A 443 -0.51 -8.08 -6.30
N ARG A 444 -1.77 -8.29 -5.96
CA ARG A 444 -2.91 -7.89 -6.77
C ARG A 444 -3.14 -6.38 -6.69
N VAL A 445 -3.17 -5.73 -7.84
CA VAL A 445 -3.30 -4.27 -8.02
C VAL A 445 -4.63 -3.86 -8.68
N SER A 446 -5.61 -4.77 -8.68
CA SER A 446 -6.92 -4.60 -9.33
C SER A 446 -8.03 -5.26 -8.51
N ASP A 447 -9.22 -4.67 -8.47
CA ASP A 447 -10.42 -5.31 -7.90
C ASP A 447 -10.87 -6.57 -8.69
N ASP A 448 -11.97 -7.21 -8.28
CA ASP A 448 -12.54 -8.38 -8.95
C ASP A 448 -12.99 -8.05 -10.37
N TYR A 449 -12.76 -8.97 -11.32
CA TYR A 449 -13.20 -8.74 -12.69
C TYR A 449 -14.72 -8.64 -12.77
N SER A 450 -15.18 -7.47 -13.20
CA SER A 450 -16.56 -7.17 -13.53
C SER A 450 -16.63 -6.42 -14.87
N PRO A 451 -17.43 -6.88 -15.85
CA PRO A 451 -17.61 -6.16 -17.10
C PRO A 451 -18.08 -4.72 -16.88
N GLY A 452 -17.45 -3.77 -17.57
CA GLY A 452 -17.71 -2.34 -17.40
C GLY A 452 -17.02 -1.66 -16.21
N GLY A 453 -16.33 -2.41 -15.34
CA GLY A 453 -15.55 -1.86 -14.23
C GLY A 453 -14.22 -1.20 -14.64
N GLU A 454 -13.63 -0.43 -13.72
CA GLU A 454 -12.32 0.21 -13.93
C GLU A 454 -11.11 -0.70 -13.60
N GLN A 455 -11.35 -2.00 -13.39
CA GLN A 455 -10.40 -3.04 -12.98
C GLN A 455 -9.15 -3.14 -13.88
N TRP A 456 -9.22 -2.63 -15.12
CA TRP A 456 -8.08 -2.53 -16.04
C TRP A 456 -7.08 -1.40 -15.70
N ARG A 457 -7.41 -0.43 -14.84
CA ARG A 457 -6.62 0.78 -14.53
C ARG A 457 -5.48 0.56 -13.53
N ILE A 458 -4.76 -0.54 -13.67
CA ILE A 458 -3.74 -0.98 -12.70
C ILE A 458 -2.49 -0.09 -12.63
N GLY A 459 -2.26 0.77 -13.63
CA GLY A 459 -0.97 1.46 -13.82
C GLY A 459 -0.43 2.22 -12.61
N VAL A 460 -1.30 2.89 -11.83
CA VAL A 460 -0.89 3.64 -10.62
C VAL A 460 -0.37 2.70 -9.53
N SER A 461 -1.11 1.64 -9.25
CA SER A 461 -0.81 0.68 -8.19
C SER A 461 0.28 -0.32 -8.59
N SER A 462 0.44 -0.58 -9.89
CA SER A 462 1.60 -1.27 -10.46
C SER A 462 2.93 -0.55 -10.20
N MET A 463 2.98 0.79 -10.19
CA MET A 463 4.20 1.52 -9.84
C MET A 463 4.63 1.26 -8.39
N PHE A 464 3.66 1.22 -7.47
CA PHE A 464 3.91 0.91 -6.06
C PHE A 464 4.36 -0.56 -5.89
N ALA A 465 3.67 -1.53 -6.51
CA ALA A 465 4.10 -2.93 -6.51
C ALA A 465 5.54 -3.10 -7.01
N TYR A 466 5.85 -2.53 -8.19
CA TYR A 466 7.17 -2.62 -8.80
C TYR A 466 8.27 -1.93 -7.97
N ALA A 467 7.97 -0.81 -7.33
CA ALA A 467 8.90 -0.15 -6.41
C ALA A 467 9.23 -1.02 -5.18
N LEU A 468 8.34 -1.91 -4.75
CA LEU A 468 8.63 -2.87 -3.68
C LEU A 468 9.36 -4.14 -4.16
N GLY A 469 9.54 -4.29 -5.48
CA GLY A 469 10.06 -5.52 -6.08
C GLY A 469 9.02 -6.65 -6.15
N LEU A 470 7.73 -6.29 -6.24
CA LEU A 470 6.64 -7.23 -6.48
C LEU A 470 6.22 -7.18 -7.95
N ALA A 471 5.87 -8.33 -8.52
CA ALA A 471 5.15 -8.35 -9.80
C ALA A 471 3.70 -7.90 -9.57
N PRO A 472 3.19 -6.90 -10.33
CA PRO A 472 1.80 -6.48 -10.23
C PRO A 472 0.90 -7.51 -10.89
N SER A 473 0.06 -8.15 -10.09
CA SER A 473 -0.93 -9.11 -10.57
C SER A 473 -2.27 -8.42 -10.83
N LYS A 474 -2.94 -8.86 -11.87
CA LYS A 474 -4.28 -8.45 -12.25
C LYS A 474 -5.14 -9.71 -12.32
N ASP A 475 -6.30 -9.65 -11.69
CA ASP A 475 -7.33 -10.69 -11.83
C ASP A 475 -7.82 -10.77 -13.29
N THR A 476 -8.55 -11.83 -13.61
CA THR A 476 -9.13 -12.24 -14.89
C THR A 476 -9.35 -11.10 -15.88
N PHE A 477 -8.97 -11.33 -17.14
CA PHE A 477 -9.30 -10.43 -18.25
C PHE A 477 -10.02 -11.21 -19.35
N TRP A 478 -11.19 -10.74 -19.76
CA TRP A 478 -11.94 -11.35 -20.85
C TRP A 478 -11.39 -10.89 -22.20
N THR A 479 -11.09 -11.87 -23.05
CA THR A 479 -10.63 -11.68 -24.44
C THR A 479 -11.76 -11.81 -25.47
N THR A 480 -12.99 -12.05 -25.03
CA THR A 480 -14.22 -12.10 -25.84
C THR A 480 -15.39 -11.54 -25.04
N ASP A 481 -16.25 -10.76 -25.69
CA ASP A 481 -17.48 -10.21 -25.09
C ASP A 481 -18.54 -11.30 -24.86
N VAL A 482 -18.45 -12.42 -25.59
CA VAL A 482 -19.37 -13.56 -25.51
C VAL A 482 -18.56 -14.84 -25.37
N GLN A 483 -18.68 -15.47 -24.19
CA GLN A 483 -18.16 -16.81 -23.92
C GLN A 483 -19.35 -17.76 -23.64
N PRO A 484 -19.71 -18.66 -24.58
CA PRO A 484 -20.86 -19.55 -24.43
C PRO A 484 -20.79 -20.40 -23.15
N GLY A 485 -21.90 -20.46 -22.40
CA GLY A 485 -21.95 -21.18 -21.13
C GLY A 485 -21.18 -20.54 -19.97
N ASN A 486 -20.64 -19.33 -20.13
CA ASN A 486 -20.15 -18.57 -18.98
C ASN A 486 -21.33 -18.13 -18.09
N ARG A 487 -21.17 -18.23 -16.76
CA ARG A 487 -22.19 -17.85 -15.77
C ARG A 487 -22.43 -16.34 -15.76
N TYR A 488 -21.36 -15.58 -16.03
CA TYR A 488 -21.43 -14.16 -16.34
C TYR A 488 -21.97 -14.05 -17.78
N SER A 489 -23.29 -14.02 -17.87
CA SER A 489 -24.00 -14.01 -19.15
C SER A 489 -23.65 -12.79 -20.01
N ASP A 490 -23.94 -12.89 -21.30
CA ASP A 490 -23.82 -11.86 -22.33
C ASP A 490 -24.25 -10.45 -21.84
N VAL A 491 -23.26 -9.64 -21.51
CA VAL A 491 -23.46 -8.28 -20.99
C VAL A 491 -23.95 -7.29 -22.03
N SER A 492 -23.95 -7.65 -23.33
CA SER A 492 -24.62 -6.83 -24.36
C SER A 492 -26.15 -6.86 -24.22
N LYS A 493 -26.71 -7.82 -23.48
CA LYS A 493 -28.14 -7.85 -23.10
C LYS A 493 -28.49 -6.92 -21.94
N TRP A 494 -27.49 -6.35 -21.26
CA TRP A 494 -27.71 -5.45 -20.13
C TRP A 494 -27.95 -4.05 -20.66
N ILE A 495 -29.17 -3.54 -20.44
CA ILE A 495 -29.52 -2.16 -20.81
C ILE A 495 -28.61 -1.21 -20.00
N PRO A 496 -27.93 -0.23 -20.62
CA PRO A 496 -27.08 0.72 -19.91
C PRO A 496 -27.82 1.42 -18.79
N ALA A 497 -27.45 1.08 -17.54
CA ALA A 497 -27.98 1.71 -16.35
C ALA A 497 -27.29 3.07 -16.13
N SER A 498 -28.02 4.06 -15.64
CA SER A 498 -27.44 5.37 -15.35
C SER A 498 -26.45 5.25 -14.19
N SER A 499 -25.15 5.45 -14.46
CA SER A 499 -24.06 5.29 -13.47
C SER A 499 -24.14 6.28 -12.29
N THR A 500 -24.92 7.37 -12.44
CA THR A 500 -25.21 8.31 -11.35
C THR A 500 -26.31 7.80 -10.40
N ARG A 501 -27.08 6.79 -10.81
CA ARG A 501 -28.18 6.21 -10.00
C ARG A 501 -28.03 4.73 -9.70
N ILE A 502 -27.33 3.93 -10.50
CA ILE A 502 -27.13 2.50 -10.26
C ILE A 502 -25.63 2.25 -10.19
N ARG A 503 -25.15 1.83 -9.01
CA ARG A 503 -23.72 1.59 -8.72
C ARG A 503 -23.29 0.18 -9.03
N SER A 504 -24.15 -0.79 -8.76
CA SER A 504 -23.88 -2.19 -9.06
C SER A 504 -25.18 -2.98 -9.15
N ILE A 505 -25.12 -4.05 -9.93
CA ILE A 505 -26.14 -5.10 -9.97
C ILE A 505 -25.39 -6.38 -9.60
N VAL A 506 -25.75 -6.96 -8.46
CA VAL A 506 -25.04 -8.07 -7.84
C VAL A 506 -25.92 -9.32 -7.93
N TYR A 507 -25.36 -10.43 -8.37
CA TYR A 507 -26.03 -11.72 -8.28
C TYR A 507 -25.74 -12.36 -6.92
N GLN A 508 -26.77 -12.64 -6.13
CA GLN A 508 -26.63 -13.27 -4.81
C GLN A 508 -27.60 -14.46 -4.72
N GLU A 509 -27.03 -15.67 -4.58
CA GLU A 509 -27.77 -16.94 -4.54
C GLU A 509 -28.67 -17.15 -5.77
N ALA A 510 -29.97 -16.83 -5.65
CA ALA A 510 -30.98 -16.91 -6.70
C ALA A 510 -31.67 -15.57 -6.99
N ASP A 511 -31.17 -14.48 -6.42
CA ASP A 511 -31.67 -13.11 -6.58
C ASP A 511 -30.66 -12.23 -7.32
N LEU A 512 -31.19 -11.18 -7.95
CA LEU A 512 -30.42 -10.11 -8.55
C LEU A 512 -30.69 -8.85 -7.72
N LEU A 513 -29.65 -8.30 -7.08
CA LEU A 513 -29.74 -7.14 -6.20
C LEU A 513 -29.24 -5.89 -6.93
N ILE A 514 -30.08 -4.86 -7.06
CA ILE A 514 -29.69 -3.58 -7.66
C ILE A 514 -29.38 -2.57 -6.55
N ASN A 515 -28.11 -2.15 -6.46
CA ASN A 515 -27.68 -1.06 -5.58
C ASN A 515 -27.81 0.27 -6.31
N LEU A 516 -28.70 1.13 -5.81
CA LEU A 516 -29.07 2.39 -6.44
C LEU A 516 -29.03 3.57 -5.47
N TRP A 517 -28.78 4.77 -6.00
CA TRP A 517 -28.81 6.01 -5.25
C TRP A 517 -30.18 6.68 -5.39
N GLY A 518 -30.71 7.13 -4.26
CA GLY A 518 -31.91 7.97 -4.22
C GLY A 518 -31.82 9.05 -3.14
N GLY A 519 -32.64 10.09 -3.30
CA GLY A 519 -32.86 11.12 -2.29
C GLY A 519 -33.86 10.68 -1.23
N ALA A 520 -33.77 11.22 -0.01
CA ALA A 520 -34.76 10.98 1.04
C ALA A 520 -36.18 11.35 0.56
N ASN A 521 -37.13 10.44 0.79
CA ASN A 521 -38.53 10.49 0.34
C ASN A 521 -38.73 10.39 -1.20
N GLU A 522 -37.71 9.99 -1.97
CA GLU A 522 -37.88 9.64 -3.38
C GLU A 522 -38.52 8.25 -3.54
N GLU A 523 -39.41 8.06 -4.51
CA GLU A 523 -39.84 6.71 -4.93
C GLU A 523 -39.22 6.36 -6.27
N ILE A 524 -38.41 5.30 -6.30
CA ILE A 524 -37.71 4.85 -7.52
C ILE A 524 -38.35 3.56 -8.01
N THR A 525 -38.92 3.59 -9.22
CA THR A 525 -39.47 2.40 -9.89
C THR A 525 -38.50 1.89 -10.94
N ILE A 526 -38.05 0.64 -10.79
CA ILE A 526 -37.27 -0.08 -11.81
C ILE A 526 -38.20 -1.03 -12.55
N HIS A 527 -38.17 -0.98 -13.88
CA HIS A 527 -38.81 -1.98 -14.76
C HIS A 527 -37.77 -2.97 -15.28
N TYR A 528 -38.13 -4.26 -15.34
CA TYR A 528 -37.21 -5.33 -15.72
C TYR A 528 -37.94 -6.53 -16.32
N VAL A 529 -37.23 -7.38 -17.07
CA VAL A 529 -37.80 -8.62 -17.63
C VAL A 529 -37.23 -9.81 -16.88
N LEU A 530 -38.11 -10.61 -16.26
CA LEU A 530 -37.75 -11.85 -15.57
C LEU A 530 -38.56 -13.01 -16.18
N ASN A 531 -37.89 -14.06 -16.63
CA ASN A 531 -38.50 -15.22 -17.31
C ASN A 531 -39.46 -14.83 -18.44
N GLY A 532 -39.04 -13.87 -19.28
CA GLY A 532 -39.82 -13.37 -20.43
C GLY A 532 -41.01 -12.48 -20.07
N LYS A 533 -41.23 -12.13 -18.80
CA LYS A 533 -42.33 -11.27 -18.35
C LYS A 533 -41.80 -9.94 -17.83
N LEU A 534 -42.41 -8.84 -18.26
CA LEU A 534 -42.15 -7.52 -17.69
C LEU A 534 -42.62 -7.49 -16.23
N LYS A 535 -41.79 -6.91 -15.38
CA LYS A 535 -41.93 -6.74 -13.94
C LYS A 535 -41.53 -5.32 -13.57
N SER A 536 -41.92 -4.90 -12.38
CA SER A 536 -41.48 -3.64 -11.78
C SER A 536 -41.32 -3.78 -10.28
N SER A 537 -40.38 -3.02 -9.72
CA SER A 537 -40.16 -2.86 -8.29
C SER A 537 -40.10 -1.38 -7.97
N THR A 538 -40.97 -0.90 -7.08
CA THR A 538 -40.99 0.48 -6.59
C THR A 538 -40.41 0.51 -5.19
N CYS A 539 -39.38 1.33 -4.98
CA CYS A 539 -38.65 1.42 -3.74
C CYS A 539 -38.72 2.85 -3.15
N PRO A 540 -39.41 3.05 -2.01
CA PRO A 540 -39.39 4.32 -1.29
C PRO A 540 -38.08 4.49 -0.52
N ILE A 541 -37.35 5.56 -0.81
CA ILE A 541 -36.03 5.83 -0.28
C ILE A 541 -36.15 6.57 1.05
N LYS A 542 -35.91 5.88 2.16
CA LYS A 542 -36.09 6.44 3.52
C LYS A 542 -35.08 7.52 3.88
N THR A 543 -33.84 7.38 3.41
CA THR A 543 -32.73 8.30 3.64
C THR A 543 -31.92 8.45 2.36
N THR A 544 -31.39 9.65 2.11
CA THR A 544 -30.51 9.90 0.95
C THR A 544 -29.29 8.99 1.03
N GLY A 545 -29.09 8.13 0.03
CA GLY A 545 -28.04 7.13 0.08
C GLY A 545 -28.17 6.00 -0.92
N TRP A 546 -27.30 5.00 -0.78
CA TRP A 546 -27.37 3.73 -1.50
C TRP A 546 -28.43 2.83 -0.87
N ASN A 547 -29.37 2.36 -1.68
CA ASN A 547 -30.47 1.48 -1.33
C ASN A 547 -30.40 0.23 -2.23
N CYS A 548 -30.84 -0.92 -1.73
CA CYS A 548 -30.80 -2.18 -2.46
C CYS A 548 -32.22 -2.60 -2.87
N ILE A 549 -32.43 -3.00 -4.13
CA ILE A 549 -33.67 -3.62 -4.61
C ILE A 549 -33.43 -5.10 -4.90
N SER A 550 -34.25 -5.96 -4.32
CA SER A 550 -34.37 -7.37 -4.67
C SER A 550 -35.29 -7.55 -5.88
N MET A 551 -34.79 -8.21 -6.93
CA MET A 551 -35.53 -8.43 -8.18
C MET A 551 -36.38 -9.71 -8.14
N LEU A 552 -36.03 -10.65 -7.25
CA LEU A 552 -36.82 -11.82 -6.91
C LEU A 552 -38.08 -11.45 -6.09
N THR A 553 -37.94 -10.57 -5.09
CA THR A 553 -39.07 -10.16 -4.23
C THR A 553 -39.80 -8.91 -4.71
N GLY A 554 -39.16 -8.09 -5.55
CA GLY A 554 -39.70 -6.81 -6.04
C GLY A 554 -39.84 -5.74 -4.95
N LYS A 555 -38.91 -5.72 -3.98
CA LYS A 555 -38.93 -4.83 -2.81
C LYS A 555 -37.54 -4.28 -2.48
N CYS A 556 -37.49 -3.16 -1.77
CA CYS A 556 -36.25 -2.72 -1.13
C CYS A 556 -35.79 -3.74 -0.07
N VAL A 557 -34.48 -3.95 0.00
CA VAL A 557 -33.79 -4.54 1.15
C VAL A 557 -33.23 -3.37 1.98
N TYR A 558 -33.61 -3.31 3.26
CA TYR A 558 -33.17 -2.30 4.24
C TYR A 558 -32.33 -2.95 5.33
#